data_AF-A0A162N6Q5-F1
#
_entry.id   AF-A0A162N6Q5-F1
#
_cell.length_a   1.000
_cell.length_b   1.000
_cell.length_c   1.000
_cell.angle_alpha   90.00
_cell.angle_beta   90.00
_cell.angle_gamma   90.00
#
_symmetry.space_group_name_H-M   'P 1'
#
loop_
_entity.id
_entity.type
_entity.pdbx_description
1 polymer ?
#
loop_
_entity_poly.entity_id
_entity_poly.type
_entity_poly.pdbx_seq_one_letter_code
_entity_poly.pdbx_strand_id
1 'polypeptide(L)'
;ELLNAFKKLIFSLLKSNSMSNVSKNLLVRGAKGKMGNQFVYKTRGNKTFIATLPTIRKNAVVTPKQQTVRELFGEASGYAKGAVANAELKAAYADKKAKGVTAFNRALRDYLKAPLVKEIDAGAYTGLAGSPIRITAVDDFRVASVSISIYSATGSLIEEGEASMNPINHNKWTYTAQQDISLLSGCMIRAIAKDLPENTGMLELLLP
;
A
#
# COMPACT_ATOMS: atom_id res chain seq x y z
N GLU A 1 11.36 9.06 4.61
CA GLU A 1 11.39 9.07 6.10
C GLU A 1 10.00 8.98 6.77
N LEU A 2 8.97 9.65 6.25
CA LEU A 2 7.59 9.60 6.78
C LEU A 2 6.98 8.19 6.85
N LEU A 3 7.24 7.33 5.86
CA LEU A 3 6.75 5.94 5.85
C LEU A 3 7.42 5.05 6.92
N ASN A 4 8.71 5.29 7.19
CA ASN A 4 9.45 4.63 8.27
C ASN A 4 9.03 5.16 9.64
N ALA A 5 8.71 6.45 9.75
CA ALA A 5 8.11 7.03 10.94
C ALA A 5 6.69 6.48 11.17
N PHE A 6 5.89 6.28 10.13
CA PHE A 6 4.55 5.69 10.22
C PHE A 6 4.60 4.22 10.63
N LYS A 7 5.50 3.42 10.03
CA LYS A 7 5.78 2.04 10.47
C LYS A 7 6.26 2.01 11.92
N LYS A 8 7.23 2.84 12.31
CA LYS A 8 7.73 2.91 13.70
C LYS A 8 6.65 3.36 14.68
N LEU A 9 5.81 4.33 14.34
CA LEU A 9 4.74 4.83 15.21
C LEU A 9 3.65 3.78 15.41
N ILE A 10 3.18 3.14 14.33
CA ILE A 10 2.18 2.07 14.39
C ILE A 10 2.73 0.83 15.11
N PHE A 11 3.95 0.40 14.78
CA PHE A 11 4.57 -0.75 15.46
C PHE A 11 4.94 -0.45 16.92
N SER A 12 5.35 0.78 17.26
CA SER A 12 5.64 1.21 18.64
C SER A 12 4.37 1.23 19.49
N LEU A 13 3.27 1.78 18.96
CA LEU A 13 1.94 1.75 19.60
C LEU A 13 1.37 0.33 19.73
N LEU A 14 1.80 -0.61 18.87
CA LEU A 14 1.43 -2.02 18.94
C LEU A 14 2.39 -2.87 19.81
N LYS A 15 3.64 -2.44 20.05
CA LYS A 15 4.66 -3.21 20.77
C LYS A 15 4.57 -3.13 22.30
N SER A 16 3.85 -2.16 22.87
CA SER A 16 3.85 -1.97 24.34
C SER A 16 2.66 -2.55 25.10
N ASN A 17 1.63 -3.12 24.46
CA ASN A 17 0.47 -3.62 25.20
C ASN A 17 -0.01 -4.98 24.67
N SER A 18 0.60 -6.06 25.18
CA SER A 18 -0.05 -7.37 25.15
C SER A 18 -1.34 -7.28 25.98
N MET A 19 -2.46 -7.04 25.31
CA MET A 19 -3.77 -7.02 25.96
C MET A 19 -4.07 -8.41 26.50
N SER A 20 -4.34 -8.51 27.80
CA SER A 20 -4.75 -9.75 28.43
C SER A 20 -5.99 -10.29 27.72
N ASN A 21 -5.87 -11.52 27.21
CA ASN A 21 -6.95 -12.20 26.51
C ASN A 21 -7.37 -13.42 27.31
N VAL A 22 -8.68 -13.66 27.34
CA VAL A 22 -9.30 -14.75 28.06
C VAL A 22 -10.03 -15.62 27.04
N SER A 23 -9.60 -16.87 26.92
CA SER A 23 -10.11 -17.81 25.90
C SER A 23 -10.89 -18.99 26.50
N LYS A 24 -10.50 -19.46 27.69
CA LYS A 24 -11.05 -20.66 28.32
C LYS A 24 -12.06 -20.39 29.45
N ASN A 25 -12.09 -19.18 30.01
CA ASN A 25 -12.99 -18.87 31.12
C ASN A 25 -14.44 -18.75 30.63
N LEU A 26 -15.30 -19.69 31.03
CA LEU A 26 -16.70 -19.78 30.61
C LEU A 26 -17.56 -18.59 31.08
N LEU A 27 -17.19 -17.92 32.17
CA LEU A 27 -17.97 -16.81 32.74
C LEU A 27 -17.89 -15.54 31.89
N VAL A 28 -16.76 -15.30 31.25
CA VAL A 28 -16.48 -14.05 30.51
C VAL A 28 -16.24 -14.30 29.01
N ARG A 29 -16.24 -15.56 28.57
CA ARG A 29 -16.12 -15.89 27.16
C ARG A 29 -17.31 -15.33 26.39
N GLY A 30 -17.03 -14.54 25.36
CA GLY A 30 -18.06 -13.86 24.55
C GLY A 30 -18.64 -12.59 25.18
N ALA A 31 -18.24 -12.22 26.41
CA ALA A 31 -18.70 -11.00 27.05
C ALA A 31 -18.30 -9.74 26.26
N LYS A 32 -19.21 -8.77 26.19
CA LYS A 32 -19.04 -7.47 25.54
C LYS A 32 -19.65 -6.37 26.42
N GLY A 33 -19.07 -5.18 26.37
CA GLY A 33 -19.65 -4.00 27.02
C GLY A 33 -18.93 -3.59 28.30
N LYS A 34 -19.44 -2.54 28.92
CA LYS A 34 -18.83 -1.94 30.13
C LYS A 34 -19.14 -2.80 31.35
N MET A 35 -18.14 -2.94 32.22
CA MET A 35 -18.27 -3.54 33.54
C MET A 35 -17.96 -2.45 34.57
N GLY A 36 -19.03 -1.90 35.14
CA GLY A 36 -18.97 -0.68 35.94
C GLY A 36 -18.29 0.47 35.19
N ASN A 37 -17.55 1.29 35.93
CA ASN A 37 -16.76 2.41 35.40
C ASN A 37 -15.26 2.11 35.31
N GLN A 38 -14.85 0.85 35.43
CA GLN A 38 -13.43 0.47 35.51
C GLN A 38 -12.94 -0.24 34.25
N PHE A 39 -13.71 -1.19 33.71
CA PHE A 39 -13.28 -2.02 32.60
C PHE A 39 -14.35 -2.16 31.51
N VAL A 40 -13.90 -2.58 30.33
CA VAL A 40 -14.74 -2.91 29.18
C VAL A 40 -14.29 -4.24 28.59
N TYR A 41 -15.24 -5.14 28.36
CA TYR A 41 -15.04 -6.37 27.62
C TYR A 41 -15.18 -6.10 26.12
N LYS A 42 -14.20 -6.56 25.35
CA LYS A 42 -14.18 -6.47 23.88
C LYS A 42 -13.92 -7.86 23.32
N THR A 43 -14.65 -8.26 22.29
CA THR A 43 -14.38 -9.53 21.58
C THR A 43 -13.77 -9.26 20.22
N ARG A 44 -12.72 -9.99 19.86
CA ARG A 44 -12.16 -9.98 18.50
C ARG A 44 -11.95 -11.42 18.05
N GLY A 45 -12.69 -11.84 17.02
CA GLY A 45 -12.80 -13.25 16.67
C GLY A 45 -13.33 -14.05 17.86
N ASN A 46 -12.68 -15.17 18.19
CA ASN A 46 -13.08 -16.06 19.28
C ASN A 46 -12.41 -15.73 20.63
N LYS A 47 -11.79 -14.56 20.77
CA LYS A 47 -11.08 -14.14 21.98
C LYS A 47 -11.82 -12.98 22.67
N THR A 48 -12.00 -13.09 23.98
CA THR A 48 -12.42 -11.96 24.83
C THR A 48 -11.19 -11.23 25.36
N PHE A 49 -11.24 -9.90 25.35
CA PHE A 49 -10.22 -9.00 25.88
C PHE A 49 -10.84 -8.13 26.96
N ILE A 50 -10.06 -7.85 28.01
CA ILE A 50 -10.41 -6.92 29.07
C ILE A 50 -9.53 -5.69 28.91
N ALA A 51 -10.13 -4.51 28.87
CA ALA A 51 -9.41 -3.25 28.81
C ALA A 51 -9.96 -2.29 29.87
N THR A 52 -9.15 -1.35 30.33
CA THR A 52 -9.62 -0.23 31.14
C THR A 52 -10.62 0.62 30.36
N LEU A 53 -11.57 1.23 31.07
CA LEU A 53 -12.53 2.12 30.45
C LEU A 53 -11.80 3.34 29.85
N PRO A 54 -12.01 3.66 28.56
CA PRO A 54 -11.34 4.79 27.93
C PRO A 54 -11.83 6.12 28.53
N THR A 55 -10.89 7.00 28.87
CA THR A 55 -11.18 8.38 29.29
C THR A 55 -11.10 9.31 28.09
N ILE A 56 -12.14 10.13 27.87
CA ILE A 56 -12.19 11.09 26.77
C ILE A 56 -11.76 12.46 27.29
N ARG A 57 -10.69 13.03 26.72
CA ARG A 57 -10.29 14.42 26.97
C ARG A 57 -11.05 15.34 26.00
N LYS A 58 -12.13 15.96 26.48
CA LYS A 58 -13.03 16.80 25.63
C LYS A 58 -12.33 17.98 24.96
N ASN A 59 -11.33 18.58 25.62
CA ASN A 59 -10.63 19.78 25.15
C ASN A 59 -9.23 19.48 24.59
N ALA A 60 -8.96 18.25 24.16
CA ALA A 60 -7.67 17.90 23.59
C ALA A 60 -7.50 18.56 22.21
N VAL A 61 -6.53 19.47 22.10
CA VAL A 61 -6.17 20.12 20.83
C VAL A 61 -5.55 19.09 19.89
N VAL A 62 -6.03 19.07 18.65
CA VAL A 62 -5.56 18.17 17.60
C VAL A 62 -4.24 18.72 17.05
N THR A 63 -3.20 17.91 17.05
CA THR A 63 -1.93 18.31 16.43
C THR A 63 -2.04 18.28 14.90
N PRO A 64 -1.27 19.09 14.16
CA PRO A 64 -1.29 19.07 12.69
C PRO A 64 -1.06 17.68 12.09
N LYS A 65 -0.17 16.88 12.69
CA LYS A 65 0.08 15.48 12.29
C LYS A 65 -1.12 14.56 12.51
N GLN A 66 -1.88 14.77 13.59
CA GLN A 66 -3.11 14.01 13.83
C GLN A 66 -4.20 14.38 12.84
N GLN A 67 -4.26 15.66 12.45
CA GLN A 67 -5.22 16.13 11.46
C GLN A 67 -4.99 15.48 10.10
N THR A 68 -3.75 15.48 9.61
CA THR A 68 -3.38 14.82 8.34
C THR A 68 -3.71 13.32 8.35
N VAL A 69 -3.43 12.62 9.47
CA VAL A 69 -3.76 11.20 9.60
C VAL A 69 -5.28 10.96 9.58
N ARG A 70 -6.07 11.86 10.18
CA ARG A 70 -7.54 11.74 10.20
C ARG A 70 -8.13 11.95 8.81
N GLU A 71 -7.64 12.94 8.09
CA GLU A 71 -8.05 13.24 6.72
C GLU A 71 -7.75 12.05 5.81
N LEU A 72 -6.50 11.59 5.79
CA LEU A 72 -6.08 10.43 5.02
C LEU A 72 -6.89 9.16 5.37
N PHE A 73 -7.17 8.94 6.65
CA PHE A 73 -8.00 7.82 7.08
C PHE A 73 -9.47 7.97 6.63
N GLY A 74 -9.99 9.19 6.59
CA GLY A 74 -11.32 9.50 6.08
C GLY A 74 -11.45 9.15 4.61
N GLU A 75 -10.48 9.59 3.79
CA GLU A 75 -10.40 9.26 2.36
C GLU A 75 -10.29 7.75 2.13
N ALA A 76 -9.36 7.09 2.82
CA ALA A 76 -9.16 5.65 2.72
C ALA A 76 -10.43 4.86 3.09
N SER A 77 -11.18 5.33 4.09
CA SER A 77 -12.46 4.76 4.50
C SER A 77 -13.53 4.97 3.42
N GLY A 78 -13.57 6.14 2.79
CA GLY A 78 -14.44 6.44 1.65
C GLY A 78 -14.20 5.48 0.49
N TYR A 79 -12.93 5.37 0.07
CA TYR A 79 -12.52 4.43 -0.98
C TYR A 79 -12.91 2.99 -0.64
N ALA A 80 -12.56 2.52 0.56
CA ALA A 80 -12.83 1.14 0.97
C ALA A 80 -14.33 0.82 1.02
N LYS A 81 -15.20 1.78 1.36
CA LYS A 81 -16.66 1.61 1.27
C LYS A 81 -17.10 1.44 -0.18
N GLY A 82 -16.61 2.29 -1.08
CA GLY A 82 -16.91 2.19 -2.52
C GLY A 82 -16.43 0.87 -3.13
N ALA A 83 -15.19 0.46 -2.82
CA ALA A 83 -14.61 -0.78 -3.30
C ALA A 83 -15.39 -2.03 -2.84
N VAL A 84 -15.95 -2.01 -1.62
CA VAL A 84 -16.77 -3.13 -1.10
C VAL A 84 -18.21 -3.08 -1.61
N ALA A 85 -18.71 -1.93 -2.05
CA ALA A 85 -20.02 -1.82 -2.69
C ALA A 85 -20.02 -2.48 -4.08
N ASN A 86 -18.90 -2.45 -4.79
CA ASN A 86 -18.72 -3.17 -6.05
C ASN A 86 -18.46 -4.67 -5.79
N ALA A 87 -19.26 -5.55 -6.39
CA ALA A 87 -19.18 -6.99 -6.19
C ALA A 87 -17.85 -7.61 -6.66
N GLU A 88 -17.32 -7.14 -7.79
CA GLU A 88 -16.08 -7.67 -8.39
C GLU A 88 -14.87 -7.29 -7.54
N LEU A 89 -14.76 -6.01 -7.17
CA LEU A 89 -13.68 -5.53 -6.31
C LEU A 89 -13.75 -6.16 -4.91
N LYS A 90 -14.96 -6.31 -4.36
CA LYS A 90 -15.17 -7.01 -3.08
C LYS A 90 -14.68 -8.45 -3.14
N ALA A 91 -14.98 -9.19 -4.21
CA ALA A 91 -14.51 -10.56 -4.40
C ALA A 91 -12.97 -10.59 -4.49
N ALA A 92 -12.38 -9.72 -5.32
CA ALA A 92 -10.94 -9.64 -5.48
C ALA A 92 -10.20 -9.35 -4.16
N TYR A 93 -10.70 -8.41 -3.35
CA TYR A 93 -10.17 -8.13 -2.01
C TYR A 93 -10.48 -9.24 -0.99
N ALA A 94 -11.52 -10.03 -1.19
CA ALA A 94 -11.88 -11.14 -0.32
C ALA A 94 -10.99 -12.37 -0.52
N ASP A 95 -10.53 -12.62 -1.74
CA ASP A 95 -9.72 -13.80 -2.07
C ASP A 95 -8.29 -13.68 -1.54
N LYS A 96 -7.71 -12.48 -1.61
CA LYS A 96 -6.33 -12.20 -1.17
C LYS A 96 -6.22 -11.72 0.29
N LYS A 97 -7.17 -12.08 1.16
CA LYS A 97 -7.18 -11.62 2.57
C LYS A 97 -6.48 -12.62 3.51
N ALA A 98 -5.73 -12.09 4.47
CA ALA A 98 -5.25 -12.89 5.59
C ALA A 98 -6.40 -13.31 6.51
N LYS A 99 -6.23 -14.41 7.27
CA LYS A 99 -7.24 -14.88 8.24
C LYS A 99 -7.64 -13.75 9.20
N GLY A 100 -8.95 -13.48 9.30
CA GLY A 100 -9.50 -12.47 10.20
C GLY A 100 -9.43 -11.02 9.70
N VAL A 101 -9.00 -10.78 8.46
CA VAL A 101 -9.08 -9.48 7.78
C VAL A 101 -10.34 -9.47 6.90
N THR A 102 -11.07 -8.35 6.88
CA THR A 102 -12.24 -8.17 5.99
C THR A 102 -11.80 -7.57 4.65
N ALA A 103 -12.61 -7.74 3.60
CA ALA A 103 -12.35 -7.09 2.30
C ALA A 103 -12.22 -5.56 2.46
N PHE A 104 -13.05 -4.96 3.31
CA PHE A 104 -12.95 -3.55 3.69
C PHE A 104 -11.58 -3.18 4.25
N ASN A 105 -11.09 -3.93 5.25
CA ASN A 105 -9.78 -3.66 5.85
C ASN A 105 -8.62 -3.85 4.87
N ARG A 106 -8.82 -4.69 3.84
CA ARG A 106 -7.84 -4.91 2.78
C ARG A 106 -7.80 -3.71 1.84
N ALA A 107 -8.94 -3.27 1.32
CA ALA A 107 -9.05 -2.09 0.47
C ALA A 107 -8.58 -0.81 1.19
N LEU A 108 -8.89 -0.68 2.47
CA LEU A 108 -8.42 0.44 3.29
C LEU A 108 -6.89 0.45 3.44
N ARG A 109 -6.28 -0.73 3.57
CA ARG A 109 -4.81 -0.83 3.62
C ARG A 109 -4.18 -0.50 2.26
N ASP A 110 -4.83 -0.92 1.18
CA ASP A 110 -4.40 -0.68 -0.19
C ASP A 110 -4.27 0.82 -0.44
N TYR A 111 -5.33 1.57 -0.16
CA TYR A 111 -5.34 3.02 -0.29
C TYR A 111 -4.21 3.71 0.50
N LEU A 112 -3.87 3.18 1.68
CA LEU A 112 -2.84 3.77 2.54
C LEU A 112 -1.40 3.40 2.15
N LYS A 113 -1.21 2.54 1.14
CA LYS A 113 0.11 2.03 0.77
C LYS A 113 0.30 2.13 -0.74
N ALA A 114 1.13 3.09 -1.12
CA ALA A 114 1.57 3.21 -2.49
C ALA A 114 2.37 1.97 -2.97
N PRO A 115 2.31 1.66 -4.27
CA PRO A 115 3.13 0.64 -4.89
C PRO A 115 4.62 1.03 -4.83
N LEU A 116 5.49 0.04 -5.02
CA LEU A 116 6.95 0.23 -5.02
C LEU A 116 7.55 -0.40 -6.28
N VAL A 117 8.24 0.42 -7.07
CA VAL A 117 9.14 -0.08 -8.11
C VAL A 117 10.43 -0.54 -7.45
N LYS A 118 10.71 -1.84 -7.48
CA LYS A 118 11.90 -2.45 -6.85
C LYS A 118 13.14 -2.32 -7.72
N GLU A 119 12.97 -2.51 -9.02
CA GLU A 119 14.07 -2.69 -9.95
C GLU A 119 13.65 -2.30 -11.36
N ILE A 120 14.57 -1.64 -12.06
CA ILE A 120 14.55 -1.42 -13.50
C ILE A 120 15.76 -2.17 -14.04
N ASP A 121 15.52 -3.19 -14.86
CA ASP A 121 16.54 -3.95 -15.57
C ASP A 121 16.56 -3.50 -17.02
N ALA A 122 17.60 -2.72 -17.35
CA ALA A 122 17.89 -2.23 -18.68
C ALA A 122 19.06 -3.00 -19.35
N GLY A 123 19.42 -4.20 -18.86
CA GLY A 123 20.56 -4.94 -19.40
C GLY A 123 20.39 -5.42 -20.85
N ALA A 124 19.15 -5.54 -21.31
CA ALA A 124 18.81 -5.85 -22.70
C ALA A 124 18.47 -4.60 -23.54
N TYR A 125 18.56 -3.42 -22.96
CA TYR A 125 18.23 -2.17 -23.63
C TYR A 125 19.43 -1.63 -24.41
N THR A 126 19.42 -1.78 -25.73
CA THR A 126 20.53 -1.34 -26.61
C THR A 126 20.27 0.03 -27.25
N GLY A 127 19.25 0.77 -26.79
CA GLY A 127 18.87 2.06 -27.39
C GLY A 127 18.25 1.97 -28.77
N LEU A 128 17.99 0.77 -29.27
CA LEU A 128 17.25 0.57 -30.52
C LEU A 128 15.78 0.33 -30.21
N ALA A 129 14.91 0.77 -31.11
CA ALA A 129 13.51 0.41 -31.10
C ALA A 129 13.35 -1.13 -31.05
N GLY A 130 12.39 -1.60 -30.26
CA GLY A 130 12.17 -3.01 -29.96
C GLY A 130 13.00 -3.56 -28.79
N SER A 131 13.98 -2.81 -28.27
CA SER A 131 14.77 -3.25 -27.12
C SER A 131 13.91 -3.30 -25.84
N PRO A 132 13.91 -4.40 -25.07
CA PRO A 132 13.06 -4.53 -23.89
C PRO A 132 13.71 -3.95 -22.63
N ILE A 133 12.91 -3.21 -21.86
CA ILE A 133 13.21 -2.77 -20.49
C ILE A 133 12.30 -3.56 -19.54
N ARG A 134 12.87 -4.22 -18.55
CA ARG A 134 12.13 -5.06 -17.58
C ARG A 134 12.02 -4.33 -16.26
N ILE A 135 10.84 -4.38 -15.65
CA ILE A 135 10.53 -3.63 -14.44
C ILE A 135 9.92 -4.59 -13.45
N THR A 136 10.39 -4.55 -12.21
CA THR A 136 9.77 -5.27 -11.10
C THR A 136 9.08 -4.28 -10.19
N ALA A 137 7.75 -4.26 -10.22
CA ALA A 137 6.91 -3.43 -9.35
C ALA A 137 6.10 -4.33 -8.42
N VAL A 138 6.01 -3.95 -7.15
CA VAL A 138 5.23 -4.69 -6.15
C VAL A 138 4.24 -3.78 -5.46
N ASP A 139 3.14 -4.39 -5.05
CA ASP A 139 2.14 -3.74 -4.23
C ASP A 139 1.55 -4.75 -3.23
N ASP A 140 0.92 -4.23 -2.16
CA ASP A 140 0.22 -5.03 -1.17
C ASP A 140 -0.96 -5.79 -1.80
N PHE A 141 -1.65 -5.27 -2.82
CA PHE A 141 -2.75 -5.96 -3.52
C PHE A 141 -2.47 -6.26 -4.99
N ARG A 142 -2.26 -5.23 -5.82
CA ARG A 142 -1.82 -5.33 -7.21
C ARG A 142 -1.40 -3.97 -7.76
N VAL A 143 -0.37 -3.98 -8.60
CA VAL A 143 -0.04 -2.86 -9.47
C VAL A 143 -1.04 -2.85 -10.62
N ALA A 144 -1.67 -1.71 -10.88
CA ALA A 144 -2.65 -1.52 -11.94
C ALA A 144 -1.99 -1.20 -13.28
N SER A 145 -0.97 -0.32 -13.27
CA SER A 145 -0.19 0.01 -14.46
C SER A 145 1.23 0.43 -14.10
N VAL A 146 2.13 0.34 -15.07
CA VAL A 146 3.50 0.85 -14.99
C VAL A 146 3.76 1.69 -16.23
N SER A 147 4.07 2.97 -16.07
CA SER A 147 4.54 3.84 -17.14
C SER A 147 6.06 4.02 -17.07
N ILE A 148 6.68 4.17 -18.24
CA ILE A 148 8.11 4.46 -18.37
C ILE A 148 8.28 5.75 -19.12
N SER A 149 9.19 6.57 -18.63
CA SER A 149 9.69 7.76 -19.30
C SER A 149 11.20 7.65 -19.45
N ILE A 150 11.71 7.83 -20.66
CA ILE A 150 13.14 7.85 -20.97
C ILE A 150 13.54 9.29 -21.23
N TYR A 151 14.53 9.77 -20.48
CA TYR A 151 15.09 11.11 -20.61
C TYR A 151 16.50 11.06 -21.19
N SER A 152 16.86 12.06 -21.98
CA SER A 152 18.22 12.29 -22.46
C SER A 152 19.17 12.65 -21.30
N ALA A 153 20.47 12.62 -21.56
CA ALA A 153 21.48 13.13 -20.63
C ALA A 153 21.30 14.62 -20.27
N THR A 154 20.56 15.39 -21.08
CA THR A 154 20.21 16.79 -20.82
C THR A 154 18.88 16.95 -20.06
N GLY A 155 18.22 15.84 -19.70
CA GLY A 155 16.93 15.84 -18.99
C GLY A 155 15.70 16.07 -19.89
N SER A 156 15.85 16.04 -21.21
CA SER A 156 14.73 16.17 -22.15
C SER A 156 14.01 14.83 -22.29
N LEU A 157 12.67 14.83 -22.26
CA LEU A 157 11.88 13.61 -22.50
C LEU A 157 12.09 13.15 -23.94
N ILE A 158 12.59 11.92 -24.11
CA ILE A 158 12.76 11.28 -25.41
C ILE A 158 11.52 10.46 -25.73
N GLU A 159 11.12 9.60 -24.80
CA GLU A 159 10.06 8.63 -25.01
C GLU A 159 9.26 8.41 -23.72
N GLU A 160 7.96 8.19 -23.86
CA GLU A 160 7.08 7.77 -22.76
C GLU A 160 6.08 6.73 -23.26
N GLY A 161 5.79 5.72 -22.43
CA GLY A 161 4.76 4.74 -22.75
C GLY A 161 4.43 3.81 -21.58
N GLU A 162 3.43 2.95 -21.79
CA GLU A 162 3.00 1.96 -20.80
C GLU A 162 3.72 0.62 -20.98
N ALA A 163 4.16 0.03 -19.88
CA ALA A 163 4.71 -1.31 -19.86
C ALA A 163 3.59 -2.36 -19.87
N SER A 164 3.85 -3.48 -20.55
CA SER A 164 2.97 -4.64 -20.56
C SER A 164 3.22 -5.53 -19.34
N MET A 165 2.15 -5.94 -18.66
CA MET A 165 2.26 -6.87 -17.54
C MET A 165 2.63 -8.27 -18.04
N ASN A 166 3.55 -8.95 -17.35
CA ASN A 166 3.89 -10.33 -17.69
C ASN A 166 2.70 -11.27 -17.36
N PRO A 167 2.36 -12.21 -18.26
CA PRO A 167 1.18 -13.08 -18.11
C PRO A 167 1.28 -14.10 -16.98
N ILE A 168 2.50 -14.42 -16.53
CA ILE A 168 2.75 -15.42 -15.48
C ILE A 168 3.09 -14.73 -14.16
N ASN A 169 3.95 -13.71 -14.20
CA ASN A 169 4.40 -13.00 -13.01
C ASN A 169 3.88 -11.56 -13.01
N HIS A 170 2.76 -11.32 -12.34
CA HIS A 170 2.09 -10.01 -12.31
C HIS A 170 2.88 -8.88 -11.63
N ASN A 171 4.04 -9.18 -11.02
CA ASN A 171 4.95 -8.16 -10.50
C ASN A 171 6.02 -7.73 -11.52
N LYS A 172 6.12 -8.44 -12.65
CA LYS A 172 7.07 -8.14 -13.72
C LYS A 172 6.34 -7.48 -14.88
N TRP A 173 6.94 -6.41 -15.36
CA TRP A 173 6.43 -5.60 -16.46
C TRP A 173 7.53 -5.47 -17.51
N THR A 174 7.14 -5.44 -18.78
CA THR A 174 8.07 -5.30 -19.90
C THR A 174 7.62 -4.16 -20.78
N TYR A 175 8.51 -3.20 -20.99
CA TYR A 175 8.35 -2.13 -21.94
C TYR A 175 9.26 -2.36 -23.13
N THR A 176 8.76 -2.12 -24.32
CA THR A 176 9.55 -2.19 -25.56
C THR A 176 9.75 -0.79 -26.06
N ALA A 177 11.02 -0.37 -26.16
CA ALA A 177 11.36 0.95 -26.68
C ALA A 177 10.82 1.12 -28.10
N GLN A 178 10.38 2.33 -28.42
CA GLN A 178 9.76 2.67 -29.70
C GLN A 178 10.69 3.53 -30.56
N GLN A 179 11.64 4.22 -29.96
CA GLN A 179 12.56 5.11 -30.65
C GLN A 179 14.01 4.65 -30.53
N ASP A 180 14.77 4.86 -31.61
CA ASP A 180 16.21 4.73 -31.61
C ASP A 180 16.87 5.92 -30.91
N ILE A 181 17.78 5.65 -29.99
CA ILE A 181 18.59 6.61 -29.25
C ILE A 181 20.06 6.36 -29.61
N SER A 182 20.70 7.36 -30.20
CA SER A 182 22.10 7.28 -30.65
C SER A 182 23.11 7.32 -29.50
N LEU A 183 22.75 7.89 -28.34
CA LEU A 183 23.61 7.95 -27.16
C LEU A 183 22.83 7.52 -25.91
N LEU A 184 23.13 6.32 -25.41
CA LEU A 184 22.54 5.75 -24.20
C LEU A 184 23.19 6.25 -22.91
N SER A 185 24.49 6.56 -22.97
CA SER A 185 25.23 6.95 -21.77
C SER A 185 24.69 8.27 -21.24
N GLY A 186 24.35 8.28 -19.94
CA GLY A 186 23.73 9.42 -19.27
C GLY A 186 22.21 9.53 -19.47
N CYS A 187 21.57 8.68 -20.27
CA CYS A 187 20.11 8.63 -20.32
C CYS A 187 19.54 8.15 -18.97
N MET A 188 18.39 8.68 -18.60
CA MET A 188 17.70 8.33 -17.37
C MET A 188 16.37 7.65 -17.69
N ILE A 189 16.19 6.42 -17.21
CA ILE A 189 14.92 5.71 -17.27
C ILE A 189 14.18 5.94 -15.97
N ARG A 190 12.95 6.45 -16.05
CA ARG A 190 12.03 6.61 -14.92
C ARG A 190 10.88 5.63 -15.09
N ALA A 191 10.64 4.79 -14.10
CA ALA A 191 9.46 3.94 -14.04
C ALA A 191 8.53 4.40 -12.94
N ILE A 192 7.23 4.53 -13.25
CA ILE A 192 6.17 4.91 -12.31
C ILE A 192 5.13 3.80 -12.29
N ALA A 193 4.98 3.14 -11.14
CA ALA A 193 3.91 2.19 -10.89
C ALA A 193 2.70 2.90 -10.27
N LYS A 194 1.49 2.53 -10.70
CA LYS A 194 0.23 2.97 -10.11
C LYS A 194 -0.56 1.79 -9.57
N ASP A 195 -1.22 1.95 -8.43
CA ASP A 195 -2.15 0.95 -7.88
C ASP A 195 -3.62 1.27 -8.27
N LEU A 196 -4.55 0.48 -7.74
CA LEU A 196 -5.99 0.67 -7.95
C LEU A 196 -6.54 1.96 -7.32
N PRO A 197 -6.13 2.34 -6.10
CA PRO A 197 -6.36 3.66 -5.52
C PRO A 197 -5.70 4.85 -6.23
N GLU A 198 -4.94 4.62 -7.30
CA GLU A 198 -4.15 5.64 -8.03
C GLU A 198 -2.94 6.21 -7.26
N ASN A 199 -2.52 5.57 -6.16
CA ASN A 199 -1.24 5.89 -5.55
C ASN A 199 -0.10 5.53 -6.48
N THR A 200 0.99 6.29 -6.40
CA THR A 200 2.14 6.14 -7.30
C THR A 200 3.43 5.82 -6.54
N GLY A 201 4.27 4.99 -7.17
CA GLY A 201 5.62 4.68 -6.74
C GLY A 201 6.59 4.83 -7.89
N MET A 202 7.79 5.34 -7.63
CA MET A 202 8.73 5.71 -8.69
C MET A 202 10.13 5.18 -8.39
N LEU A 203 10.85 4.80 -9.45
CA LEU A 203 12.27 4.52 -9.43
C LEU A 203 12.92 5.12 -10.68
N GLU A 204 14.15 5.59 -10.53
CA GLU A 204 14.97 6.09 -11.63
C GLU A 204 16.24 5.26 -11.75
N LEU A 205 16.68 5.02 -12.98
CA LEU A 205 17.92 4.34 -13.34
C LEU A 205 18.68 5.22 -14.32
N LEU A 206 19.90 5.59 -13.96
CA LEU A 206 20.84 6.22 -14.89
C LEU A 206 21.60 5.13 -15.67
N LEU A 207 21.64 5.26 -16.99
CA LEU A 207 22.38 4.34 -17.85
C LEU A 207 23.87 4.71 -17.89
N PRO A 208 24.77 3.72 -17.82
CA PRO A 208 26.22 3.93 -17.86
C PRO A 208 26.70 4.45 -19.22
#